data_AF-A0A8T9CNE8-F1
#
_entry.id   AF-A0A8T9CNE8-F1
#
_cell.length_a   1.000
_cell.length_b   1.000
_cell.length_c   1.000
_cell.angle_alpha   90.00
_cell.angle_beta   90.00
_cell.angle_gamma   90.00
#
_symmetry.space_group_name_H-M   'P 1'
#
loop_
_entity.id
_entity.type
_entity.pdbx_description
1 polymer ?
#
loop_
_entity_poly.entity_id
_entity_poly.type
_entity_poly.pdbx_seq_one_letter_code
_entity_poly.pdbx_strand_id
1 'polypeptide(L)'
;TSYNDGLEVSGSSGTVIGSQDVVDLAGGDNLHIGGDGKDGVYVVVDASDGQVSLANNNSYLGTTQIASGTLMVSDNSQLGDTHYNRQVIFTDKQQESVMEITANVDTRSMTTEHGRDIEMRADGEVAVDAGVDTQWGALMADSSGQHQDEGSTFTKTGAGTLELTASGTTQSAVRVEEGTLKGDVADIFPYASSLWVGDGATFVTGADQDIQSIDATSSGTIDISDGTVLRLTGQDTSVALNASLFNGDGTLVNATEGVT
;
A
#
# COMPACT_ATOMS: atom_id res chain seq x y z
N THR A 1 34.07 -28.71 -4.40
CA THR A 1 32.63 -29.08 -4.42
C THR A 1 31.87 -27.82 -4.66
N SER A 2 31.33 -27.64 -5.88
CA SER A 2 30.51 -26.47 -6.21
C SER A 2 29.27 -26.49 -5.33
N TYR A 3 29.06 -25.41 -4.57
CA TYR A 3 27.78 -25.18 -3.93
C TYR A 3 26.85 -24.74 -5.06
N ASN A 4 25.87 -25.57 -5.37
CA ASN A 4 24.79 -25.23 -6.29
C ASN A 4 23.71 -24.59 -5.42
N ASP A 5 23.68 -23.27 -5.43
CA ASP A 5 22.70 -22.38 -4.81
C ASP A 5 21.32 -22.40 -5.52
N GLY A 6 21.19 -23.17 -6.59
CA GLY A 6 19.91 -23.82 -6.92
C GLY A 6 18.85 -22.95 -7.59
N LEU A 7 19.20 -21.84 -8.23
CA LEU A 7 18.25 -21.13 -9.11
C LEU A 7 18.90 -20.71 -10.44
N GLU A 8 18.70 -21.51 -11.49
CA GLU A 8 18.92 -21.11 -12.88
C GLU A 8 17.59 -20.62 -13.45
N VAL A 9 17.40 -19.30 -13.50
CA VAL A 9 16.19 -18.67 -14.07
C VAL A 9 16.42 -18.43 -15.56
N SER A 10 15.76 -19.22 -16.40
CA SER A 10 15.70 -18.97 -17.85
C SER A 10 14.25 -18.97 -18.35
N GLY A 11 13.79 -17.82 -18.86
CA GLY A 11 12.46 -17.63 -19.43
C GLY A 11 12.22 -16.16 -19.77
N SER A 12 11.35 -15.89 -20.74
CA SER A 12 10.99 -14.54 -21.19
C SER A 12 9.95 -13.84 -20.27
N SER A 13 9.66 -14.38 -19.09
CA SER A 13 8.38 -14.14 -18.39
C SER A 13 8.45 -14.27 -16.84
N GLY A 14 9.51 -13.76 -16.20
CA GLY A 14 9.58 -13.61 -14.73
C GLY A 14 9.99 -14.86 -13.94
N THR A 15 10.30 -14.66 -12.65
CA THR A 15 10.67 -15.71 -11.67
C THR A 15 9.52 -15.89 -10.68
N VAL A 16 9.08 -17.13 -10.44
CA VAL A 16 8.13 -17.48 -9.36
C VAL A 16 8.95 -17.90 -8.13
N ILE A 17 8.71 -17.27 -6.99
CA ILE A 17 9.32 -17.61 -5.69
C ILE A 17 8.21 -18.18 -4.79
N GLY A 18 8.38 -19.40 -4.29
CA GLY A 18 7.39 -20.14 -3.49
C GLY A 18 7.60 -20.01 -1.96
N SER A 19 6.72 -20.66 -1.19
CA SER A 19 6.79 -20.67 0.28
C SER A 19 8.10 -21.26 0.81
N GLN A 20 8.74 -20.60 1.78
CA GLN A 20 10.04 -20.97 2.39
C GLN A 20 11.27 -20.78 1.49
N ASP A 21 11.12 -20.19 0.30
CA ASP A 21 12.28 -19.82 -0.51
C ASP A 21 13.02 -18.65 0.15
N VAL A 22 14.30 -18.85 0.46
CA VAL A 22 15.23 -17.78 0.81
C VAL A 22 16.03 -17.47 -0.45
N VAL A 23 15.63 -16.44 -1.18
CA VAL A 23 16.35 -16.01 -2.38
C VAL A 23 17.34 -14.90 -2.00
N ASP A 24 18.63 -15.22 -2.06
CA ASP A 24 19.71 -14.24 -1.95
C ASP A 24 20.12 -13.80 -3.36
N LEU A 25 19.60 -12.66 -3.82
CA LEU A 25 20.04 -12.03 -5.06
C LEU A 25 21.32 -11.22 -4.80
N ALA A 26 22.37 -11.89 -4.31
CA ALA A 26 23.64 -11.25 -3.99
C ALA A 26 24.26 -10.62 -5.26
N GLY A 27 24.32 -9.29 -5.29
CA GLY A 27 24.72 -8.50 -6.45
C GLY A 27 26.20 -8.67 -6.84
N GLY A 28 26.44 -8.61 -8.15
CA GLY A 28 27.69 -8.20 -8.75
C GLY A 28 27.42 -7.04 -9.72
N ASP A 29 28.45 -6.26 -10.07
CA ASP A 29 28.35 -5.02 -10.88
C ASP A 29 27.63 -5.18 -12.25
N ASN A 30 27.31 -6.41 -12.66
CA ASN A 30 26.70 -6.79 -13.93
C ASN A 30 25.55 -7.82 -13.81
N LEU A 31 24.93 -8.02 -12.63
CA LEU A 31 23.74 -8.89 -12.53
C LEU A 31 22.49 -8.14 -13.00
N HIS A 32 22.28 -8.14 -14.31
CA HIS A 32 21.07 -7.64 -14.97
C HIS A 32 20.04 -8.76 -15.09
N ILE A 33 19.09 -8.83 -14.16
CA ILE A 33 17.89 -9.68 -14.31
C ILE A 33 16.78 -8.79 -14.89
N GLY A 34 16.63 -8.82 -16.22
CA GLY A 34 15.66 -8.04 -16.98
C GLY A 34 16.29 -7.07 -17.98
N GLY A 35 16.02 -7.29 -19.27
CA GLY A 35 16.48 -6.43 -20.34
C GLY A 35 15.62 -6.55 -21.59
N ASP A 36 14.79 -5.54 -21.82
CA ASP A 36 14.41 -5.04 -23.15
C ASP A 36 14.00 -3.54 -23.15
N GLY A 37 14.16 -2.84 -22.03
CA GLY A 37 13.99 -1.40 -21.94
C GLY A 37 12.54 -0.91 -21.76
N LYS A 38 11.60 -1.77 -21.33
CA LYS A 38 10.27 -1.31 -20.93
C LYS A 38 9.86 -1.68 -19.51
N ASP A 39 10.10 -2.89 -19.05
CA ASP A 39 9.86 -3.28 -17.66
C ASP A 39 10.91 -4.32 -17.25
N GLY A 40 11.69 -4.05 -16.20
CA GLY A 40 12.67 -5.02 -15.69
C GLY A 40 12.00 -6.31 -15.20
N VAL A 41 12.78 -7.30 -14.75
CA VAL A 41 12.18 -8.47 -14.07
C VAL A 41 11.49 -8.01 -12.79
N TYR A 42 10.23 -8.41 -12.66
CA TYR A 42 9.41 -8.22 -11.48
C TYR A 42 9.45 -9.47 -10.60
N VAL A 43 9.28 -9.28 -9.30
CA VAL A 43 9.16 -10.36 -8.32
C VAL A 43 7.68 -10.66 -8.10
N VAL A 44 7.28 -11.93 -8.13
CA VAL A 44 5.93 -12.36 -7.74
C VAL A 44 6.03 -13.22 -6.47
N VAL A 45 5.34 -12.79 -5.43
CA VAL A 45 5.12 -13.53 -4.19
C VAL A 45 3.79 -14.27 -4.31
N ASP A 46 3.85 -15.58 -4.45
CA ASP A 46 2.69 -16.49 -4.49
C ASP A 46 2.91 -17.58 -3.44
N ALA A 47 2.76 -17.20 -2.18
CA ALA A 47 3.11 -18.02 -1.03
C ALA A 47 1.95 -18.87 -0.51
N SER A 48 0.79 -18.82 -1.16
CA SER A 48 -0.48 -19.36 -0.65
C SER A 48 -0.81 -18.77 0.73
N ASP A 49 -0.83 -19.58 1.78
CA ASP A 49 -0.99 -19.14 3.18
C ASP A 49 0.35 -18.91 3.90
N GLY A 50 1.47 -19.03 3.17
CA GLY A 50 2.82 -18.92 3.69
C GLY A 50 3.37 -17.49 3.75
N GLN A 51 4.57 -17.38 4.31
CA GLN A 51 5.31 -16.13 4.43
C GLN A 51 6.60 -16.16 3.58
N VAL A 52 6.93 -15.03 2.98
CA VAL A 52 8.16 -14.79 2.21
C VAL A 52 8.84 -13.56 2.79
N SER A 53 10.16 -13.63 2.99
CA SER A 53 10.99 -12.47 3.28
C SER A 53 12.03 -12.33 2.18
N LEU A 54 12.10 -11.16 1.57
CA LEU A 54 13.17 -10.82 0.64
C LEU A 54 14.37 -10.37 1.47
N ALA A 55 15.37 -11.24 1.61
CA ALA A 55 16.57 -10.92 2.39
C ALA A 55 17.47 -9.93 1.64
N ASN A 56 18.28 -9.18 2.40
CA ASN A 56 19.32 -8.27 1.90
C ASN A 56 18.79 -7.16 0.97
N ASN A 57 19.73 -6.43 0.36
CA ASN A 57 19.42 -5.36 -0.59
C ASN A 57 19.28 -5.96 -1.99
N ASN A 58 18.12 -5.80 -2.61
CA ASN A 58 17.83 -6.28 -3.95
C ASN A 58 17.97 -5.15 -4.98
N SER A 59 18.53 -5.47 -6.15
CA SER A 59 18.80 -4.48 -7.23
C SER A 59 17.97 -4.71 -8.49
N TYR A 60 16.88 -5.50 -8.42
CA TYR A 60 16.00 -5.67 -9.58
C TYR A 60 15.27 -4.38 -9.89
N LEU A 61 15.04 -4.15 -11.18
CA LEU A 61 14.40 -2.92 -11.64
C LEU A 61 12.87 -3.05 -11.71
N GLY A 62 12.30 -4.24 -11.87
CA GLY A 62 10.85 -4.39 -11.99
C GLY A 62 10.09 -4.11 -10.69
N THR A 63 8.76 -4.27 -10.75
CA THR A 63 7.88 -4.12 -9.58
C THR A 63 7.94 -5.35 -8.68
N THR A 64 7.46 -5.19 -7.44
CA THR A 64 7.17 -6.34 -6.57
C THR A 64 5.69 -6.59 -6.59
N GLN A 65 5.25 -7.82 -6.83
CA GLN A 65 3.84 -8.21 -6.90
C GLN A 65 3.55 -9.23 -5.81
N ILE A 66 2.45 -9.05 -5.10
CA ILE A 66 1.94 -9.99 -4.11
C ILE A 66 0.65 -10.57 -4.71
N ALA A 67 0.70 -11.86 -5.03
CA ALA A 67 -0.43 -12.62 -5.54
C ALA A 67 -1.08 -13.43 -4.41
N SER A 68 -0.30 -13.96 -3.47
CA SER A 68 -0.87 -14.62 -2.30
C SER A 68 0.12 -14.69 -1.13
N GLY A 69 -0.43 -14.79 0.08
CA GLY A 69 0.33 -14.96 1.31
C GLY A 69 0.95 -13.66 1.81
N THR A 70 1.96 -13.78 2.67
CA THR A 70 2.57 -12.63 3.34
C THR A 70 3.97 -12.34 2.82
N LEU A 71 4.21 -11.11 2.38
CA LEU A 71 5.54 -10.56 2.14
C LEU A 71 5.99 -9.74 3.35
N MET A 72 7.04 -10.19 4.04
CA MET A 72 7.67 -9.45 5.14
C MET A 72 8.67 -8.43 4.60
N VAL A 73 8.53 -7.17 5.03
CA VAL A 73 9.36 -6.03 4.62
C VAL A 73 9.89 -5.32 5.86
N SER A 74 11.21 -5.18 5.93
CA SER A 74 11.94 -4.46 6.96
C SER A 74 12.83 -3.34 6.41
N ASP A 75 13.05 -3.28 5.09
CA ASP A 75 13.86 -2.25 4.44
C ASP A 75 13.40 -1.99 3.00
N ASN A 76 13.46 -0.72 2.55
CA ASN A 76 13.05 -0.31 1.21
C ASN A 76 13.85 -0.99 0.08
N SER A 77 15.11 -1.32 0.35
CA SER A 77 16.00 -1.98 -0.61
C SER A 77 15.68 -3.46 -0.81
N GLN A 78 14.87 -4.08 0.05
CA GLN A 78 14.38 -5.44 -0.19
C GLN A 78 13.45 -5.50 -1.41
N LEU A 79 12.81 -4.39 -1.74
CA LEU A 79 11.80 -4.25 -2.80
C LEU A 79 12.39 -3.85 -4.16
N GLY A 80 13.68 -4.14 -4.36
CA GLY A 80 14.42 -3.82 -5.56
C GLY A 80 15.05 -2.45 -5.52
N ASP A 81 15.41 -1.94 -6.69
CA ASP A 81 16.16 -0.70 -6.84
C ASP A 81 15.45 0.50 -6.19
N THR A 82 16.16 1.19 -5.31
CA THR A 82 15.64 2.34 -4.53
C THR A 82 15.80 3.68 -5.26
N HIS A 83 16.47 3.69 -6.42
CA HIS A 83 16.59 4.88 -7.27
C HIS A 83 15.32 5.08 -8.11
N TYR A 84 14.95 4.05 -8.89
CA TYR A 84 13.68 4.00 -9.63
C TYR A 84 12.50 3.77 -8.71
N ASN A 85 12.71 3.03 -7.61
CA ASN A 85 11.76 2.92 -6.51
C ASN A 85 10.35 2.52 -6.97
N ARG A 86 10.28 1.47 -7.81
CA ARG A 86 9.03 1.00 -8.43
C ARG A 86 8.04 0.50 -7.38
N GLN A 87 6.75 0.58 -7.73
CA GLN A 87 5.63 0.25 -6.85
C GLN A 87 5.60 -1.23 -6.40
N VAL A 88 4.89 -1.47 -5.30
CA VAL A 88 4.42 -2.79 -4.89
C VAL A 88 2.97 -2.96 -5.36
N ILE A 89 2.59 -4.15 -5.83
CA ILE A 89 1.28 -4.39 -6.47
C ILE A 89 0.58 -5.60 -5.83
N PHE A 90 -0.67 -5.45 -5.39
CA PHE A 90 -1.55 -6.56 -5.03
C PHE A 90 -2.31 -7.05 -6.26
N THR A 91 -2.25 -8.36 -6.57
CA THR A 91 -2.59 -8.84 -7.94
C THR A 91 -3.64 -9.95 -8.08
N ASP A 92 -3.81 -10.86 -7.12
CA ASP A 92 -4.77 -11.96 -7.25
C ASP A 92 -6.07 -11.68 -6.48
N LYS A 93 -7.21 -11.68 -7.19
CA LYS A 93 -8.54 -11.46 -6.60
C LYS A 93 -9.08 -12.65 -5.82
N GLN A 94 -8.46 -13.82 -5.94
CA GLN A 94 -8.97 -15.06 -5.33
C GLN A 94 -8.25 -15.43 -4.04
N GLN A 95 -7.15 -14.74 -3.72
CA GLN A 95 -6.27 -15.10 -2.63
C GLN A 95 -5.96 -13.89 -1.75
N GLU A 96 -5.83 -14.14 -0.45
CA GLU A 96 -5.41 -13.12 0.50
C GLU A 96 -3.93 -12.80 0.28
N SER A 97 -3.60 -11.51 0.28
CA SER A 97 -2.25 -10.99 0.07
C SER A 97 -1.94 -9.94 1.11
N VAL A 98 -0.85 -10.12 1.84
CA VAL A 98 -0.44 -9.26 2.95
C VAL A 98 0.99 -8.76 2.71
N MET A 99 1.20 -7.47 2.92
CA MET A 99 2.53 -6.89 3.10
C MET A 99 2.72 -6.56 4.58
N GLU A 100 3.57 -7.30 5.27
CA GLU A 100 3.86 -7.13 6.69
C GLU A 100 5.12 -6.28 6.89
N ILE A 101 4.98 -5.12 7.51
CA ILE A 101 6.06 -4.16 7.76
C ILE A 101 6.57 -4.32 9.19
N THR A 102 7.77 -4.87 9.34
CA THR A 102 8.32 -5.29 10.64
C THR A 102 9.35 -4.31 11.22
N ALA A 103 9.66 -3.24 10.50
CA ALA A 103 10.59 -2.19 10.93
C ALA A 103 10.25 -0.87 10.24
N ASN A 104 10.80 0.25 10.73
CA ASN A 104 10.58 1.55 10.09
C ASN A 104 11.16 1.55 8.68
N VAL A 105 10.28 1.55 7.67
CA VAL A 105 10.65 1.63 6.26
C VAL A 105 10.28 3.01 5.74
N ASP A 106 11.29 3.80 5.34
CA ASP A 106 11.12 5.01 4.53
C ASP A 106 11.35 4.64 3.07
N THR A 107 10.27 4.66 2.29
CA THR A 107 10.37 4.32 0.86
C THR A 107 10.70 5.52 -0.02
N ARG A 108 10.91 6.74 0.51
CA ARG A 108 11.18 7.91 -0.33
C ARG A 108 12.52 7.78 -1.06
N SER A 109 12.48 7.93 -2.37
CA SER A 109 13.69 8.01 -3.18
C SER A 109 14.26 9.42 -3.16
N MET A 110 15.56 9.57 -2.90
CA MET A 110 16.25 10.87 -2.96
C MET A 110 16.27 11.48 -4.37
N THR A 111 15.94 10.71 -5.41
CA THR A 111 16.00 11.19 -6.80
C THR A 111 14.64 11.57 -7.37
N THR A 112 13.57 10.91 -6.95
CA THR A 112 12.20 11.28 -7.33
C THR A 112 11.48 12.08 -6.26
N GLU A 113 12.03 12.15 -5.04
CA GLU A 113 11.39 12.69 -3.83
C GLU A 113 10.02 12.03 -3.55
N HIS A 114 9.81 10.84 -4.09
CA HIS A 114 8.55 10.11 -4.09
C HIS A 114 8.74 8.75 -3.42
N GLY A 115 7.80 8.37 -2.55
CA GLY A 115 7.74 7.04 -1.93
C GLY A 115 7.45 5.93 -2.94
N ARG A 116 7.56 4.67 -2.55
CA ARG A 116 7.04 3.58 -3.39
C ARG A 116 5.53 3.61 -3.33
N ASP A 117 4.88 3.63 -4.48
CA ASP A 117 3.43 3.49 -4.52
C ASP A 117 3.00 2.06 -4.17
N ILE A 118 1.76 1.95 -3.69
CA ILE A 118 1.05 0.69 -3.49
C ILE A 118 -0.07 0.66 -4.53
N GLU A 119 0.05 -0.20 -5.52
CA GLU A 119 -0.95 -0.36 -6.57
C GLU A 119 -1.92 -1.48 -6.24
N MET A 120 -3.20 -1.18 -6.36
CA MET A 120 -4.28 -2.14 -6.14
C MET A 120 -4.72 -2.72 -7.49
N ARG A 121 -4.69 -4.05 -7.62
CA ARG A 121 -5.42 -4.80 -8.68
C ARG A 121 -6.29 -5.91 -8.09
N ALA A 122 -6.23 -6.09 -6.77
CA ALA A 122 -6.99 -7.04 -6.00
C ALA A 122 -7.17 -6.49 -4.58
N ASP A 123 -7.76 -7.28 -3.69
CA ASP A 123 -7.72 -6.99 -2.26
C ASP A 123 -6.27 -7.08 -1.77
N GLY A 124 -5.91 -6.22 -0.82
CA GLY A 124 -4.55 -6.18 -0.29
C GLY A 124 -4.52 -5.66 1.13
N GLU A 125 -3.71 -6.29 1.96
CA GLU A 125 -3.49 -5.89 3.34
C GLU A 125 -2.08 -5.36 3.54
N VAL A 126 -1.96 -4.25 4.28
CA VAL A 126 -0.69 -3.78 4.83
C VAL A 126 -0.78 -3.86 6.34
N ALA A 127 -0.06 -4.83 6.91
CA ALA A 127 0.08 -5.00 8.34
C ALA A 127 1.32 -4.26 8.82
N VAL A 128 1.19 -3.37 9.80
CA VAL A 128 2.34 -2.61 10.34
C VAL A 128 2.52 -2.93 11.81
N ASP A 129 3.70 -3.45 12.16
CA ASP A 129 4.01 -3.89 13.52
C ASP A 129 3.91 -2.78 14.56
N ALA A 130 3.66 -3.18 15.81
CA ALA A 130 3.55 -2.24 16.92
C ALA A 130 4.83 -1.42 17.11
N GLY A 131 4.69 -0.09 17.15
CA GLY A 131 5.81 0.83 17.29
C GLY A 131 6.62 1.06 16.01
N VAL A 132 6.16 0.51 14.88
CA VAL A 132 6.71 0.80 13.55
C VAL A 132 5.97 1.97 12.92
N ASP A 133 6.73 2.91 12.37
CA ASP A 133 6.26 3.99 11.51
C ASP A 133 6.88 3.81 10.12
N THR A 134 6.06 3.64 9.10
CA THR A 134 6.51 3.42 7.71
C THR A 134 5.90 4.44 6.76
N GLN A 135 6.70 4.88 5.79
CA GLN A 135 6.34 5.90 4.81
C GLN A 135 6.32 5.31 3.40
N TRP A 136 5.17 5.44 2.74
CA TRP A 136 4.88 4.97 1.39
C TRP A 136 4.40 6.12 0.51
N GLY A 137 4.44 5.93 -0.80
CA GLY A 137 3.93 6.91 -1.77
C GLY A 137 2.40 6.97 -1.73
N ALA A 138 1.78 6.71 -2.87
CA ALA A 138 0.34 6.79 -3.07
C ALA A 138 -0.33 5.41 -3.04
N LEU A 139 -1.63 5.37 -2.73
CA LEU A 139 -2.50 4.25 -3.11
C LEU A 139 -2.98 4.45 -4.55
N MET A 140 -2.58 3.55 -5.46
CA MET A 140 -2.78 3.70 -6.90
C MET A 140 -3.81 2.73 -7.46
N ALA A 141 -4.59 3.21 -8.43
CA ALA A 141 -5.45 2.36 -9.25
C ALA A 141 -4.63 1.45 -10.18
N ASP A 142 -5.29 0.45 -10.75
CA ASP A 142 -4.67 -0.49 -11.68
C ASP A 142 -4.07 0.22 -12.90
N SER A 143 -2.74 0.24 -12.97
CA SER A 143 -1.97 0.89 -14.03
C SER A 143 -2.04 0.15 -15.38
N SER A 144 -2.58 -1.07 -15.41
CA SER A 144 -2.84 -1.79 -16.67
C SER A 144 -4.08 -1.29 -17.43
N GLY A 145 -4.87 -0.41 -16.81
CA GLY A 145 -6.11 0.13 -17.39
C GLY A 145 -7.28 -0.87 -17.41
N GLN A 146 -7.16 -1.99 -16.70
CA GLN A 146 -8.26 -2.95 -16.53
C GLN A 146 -9.18 -2.59 -15.36
N HIS A 147 -8.87 -1.52 -14.60
CA HIS A 147 -9.66 -1.04 -13.46
C HIS A 147 -9.91 -2.15 -12.43
N GLN A 148 -8.91 -3.00 -12.20
CA GLN A 148 -9.08 -4.14 -11.32
C GLN A 148 -9.22 -3.77 -9.85
N ASP A 149 -8.82 -2.57 -9.46
CA ASP A 149 -9.05 -1.97 -8.15
C ASP A 149 -10.53 -1.68 -7.85
N GLU A 150 -11.38 -1.54 -8.88
CA GLU A 150 -12.80 -1.32 -8.67
C GLU A 150 -13.45 -2.52 -7.98
N GLY A 151 -14.01 -2.28 -6.79
CA GLY A 151 -14.62 -3.32 -5.96
C GLY A 151 -13.62 -4.14 -5.14
N SER A 152 -12.33 -3.79 -5.15
CA SER A 152 -11.37 -4.34 -4.20
C SER A 152 -11.24 -3.49 -2.93
N THR A 153 -10.52 -4.00 -1.94
CA THR A 153 -10.31 -3.36 -0.64
C THR A 153 -8.83 -3.30 -0.28
N PHE A 154 -8.35 -2.10 0.05
CA PHE A 154 -7.11 -1.89 0.77
C PHE A 154 -7.39 -1.94 2.27
N THR A 155 -6.65 -2.77 2.99
CA THR A 155 -6.82 -2.96 4.44
C THR A 155 -5.52 -2.62 5.17
N LYS A 156 -5.59 -1.70 6.13
CA LYS A 156 -4.51 -1.40 7.07
C LYS A 156 -4.77 -2.08 8.40
N THR A 157 -3.85 -2.96 8.81
CA THR A 157 -3.88 -3.71 10.09
C THR A 157 -2.56 -3.50 10.85
N GLY A 158 -2.45 -4.10 12.04
CA GLY A 158 -1.32 -3.94 12.93
C GLY A 158 -1.28 -2.56 13.62
N ALA A 159 -0.75 -2.54 14.84
CA ALA A 159 -0.81 -1.37 15.72
C ALA A 159 0.08 -0.18 15.30
N GLY A 160 0.95 -0.35 14.30
CA GLY A 160 1.84 0.71 13.81
C GLY A 160 1.18 1.72 12.86
N THR A 161 1.99 2.65 12.37
CA THR A 161 1.57 3.75 11.49
C THR A 161 1.99 3.50 10.04
N LEU A 162 1.03 3.56 9.12
CA LEU A 162 1.28 3.71 7.69
C LEU A 162 1.05 5.16 7.29
N GLU A 163 2.07 5.85 6.82
CA GLU A 163 1.99 7.22 6.31
C GLU A 163 2.12 7.23 4.78
N LEU A 164 1.17 7.90 4.11
CA LEU A 164 1.15 8.08 2.66
C LEU A 164 1.63 9.48 2.30
N THR A 165 2.65 9.56 1.45
CA THR A 165 3.36 10.79 1.11
C THR A 165 3.08 11.28 -0.31
N ALA A 166 2.14 10.66 -1.03
CA ALA A 166 1.73 11.09 -2.35
C ALA A 166 0.21 10.95 -2.55
N SER A 167 -0.34 11.75 -3.48
CA SER A 167 -1.76 11.73 -3.80
C SER A 167 -2.14 10.44 -4.54
N GLY A 168 -3.25 9.84 -4.12
CA GLY A 168 -3.74 8.56 -4.61
C GLY A 168 -4.68 8.63 -5.80
N THR A 169 -4.85 7.49 -6.44
CA THR A 169 -5.81 7.30 -7.53
C THR A 169 -6.69 6.06 -7.36
N THR A 170 -6.45 5.25 -6.33
CA THR A 170 -7.21 4.02 -6.09
C THR A 170 -8.71 4.26 -6.03
N GLN A 171 -9.48 3.33 -6.61
CA GLN A 171 -10.93 3.26 -6.47
C GLN A 171 -11.36 2.18 -5.47
N SER A 172 -10.40 1.46 -4.88
CA SER A 172 -10.65 0.46 -3.84
C SER A 172 -11.30 1.09 -2.62
N ALA A 173 -12.07 0.30 -1.87
CA ALA A 173 -12.44 0.68 -0.52
C ALA A 173 -11.19 0.73 0.37
N VAL A 174 -11.15 1.65 1.33
CA VAL A 174 -10.05 1.78 2.30
C VAL A 174 -10.59 1.43 3.68
N ARG A 175 -9.99 0.41 4.32
CA ARG A 175 -10.31 -0.02 5.68
C ARG A 175 -9.10 0.18 6.57
N VAL A 176 -9.28 0.90 7.67
CA VAL A 176 -8.29 0.99 8.75
C VAL A 176 -8.81 0.18 9.92
N GLU A 177 -8.34 -1.05 10.07
CA GLU A 177 -8.83 -1.96 11.10
C GLU A 177 -8.04 -1.84 12.39
N GLU A 178 -6.74 -1.57 12.29
CA GLU A 178 -5.86 -1.38 13.44
C GLU A 178 -4.77 -0.32 13.18
N GLY A 179 -4.28 0.27 14.26
CA GLY A 179 -3.19 1.25 14.23
C GLY A 179 -3.59 2.55 13.55
N THR A 180 -2.66 3.16 12.81
CA THR A 180 -2.86 4.47 12.19
C THR A 180 -2.61 4.42 10.68
N LEU A 181 -3.54 4.98 9.91
CA LEU A 181 -3.31 5.41 8.53
C LEU A 181 -3.23 6.93 8.52
N LYS A 182 -2.16 7.50 7.96
CA LYS A 182 -1.90 8.94 8.00
C LYS A 182 -1.61 9.48 6.59
N GLY A 183 -2.17 10.64 6.26
CA GLY A 183 -1.71 11.43 5.11
C GLY A 183 -0.61 12.42 5.49
N ASP A 184 0.43 12.53 4.68
CA ASP A 184 1.42 13.62 4.75
C ASP A 184 1.15 14.70 3.67
N VAL A 185 0.40 14.32 2.63
CA VAL A 185 0.02 15.21 1.52
C VAL A 185 -1.48 15.18 1.28
N ALA A 186 -1.97 16.11 0.47
CA ALA A 186 -3.38 16.15 0.13
C ALA A 186 -3.81 14.97 -0.75
N ASP A 187 -5.06 14.58 -0.59
CA ASP A 187 -5.75 13.63 -1.45
C ASP A 187 -5.02 12.29 -1.61
N ILE A 188 -4.75 11.61 -0.49
CA ILE A 188 -4.03 10.33 -0.49
C ILE A 188 -4.88 9.15 -1.03
N PHE A 189 -6.21 9.30 -1.12
CA PHE A 189 -7.12 8.35 -1.79
C PHE A 189 -8.48 8.97 -2.18
N PRO A 190 -8.52 10.06 -2.99
CA PRO A 190 -9.73 10.85 -3.24
C PRO A 190 -10.85 10.10 -3.96
N TYR A 191 -10.49 9.03 -4.68
CA TYR A 191 -11.42 8.23 -5.44
C TYR A 191 -11.78 6.89 -4.77
N ALA A 192 -11.28 6.62 -3.57
CA ALA A 192 -11.65 5.43 -2.83
C ALA A 192 -13.17 5.39 -2.64
N SER A 193 -13.78 4.22 -2.89
CA SER A 193 -15.24 4.08 -2.86
C SER A 193 -15.84 4.39 -1.49
N SER A 194 -15.11 4.06 -0.43
CA SER A 194 -15.46 4.37 0.95
C SER A 194 -14.24 4.28 1.86
N LEU A 195 -14.23 5.08 2.93
CA LEU A 195 -13.34 4.91 4.08
C LEU A 195 -14.12 4.25 5.23
N TRP A 196 -13.58 3.19 5.81
CA TRP A 196 -14.05 2.62 7.07
C TRP A 196 -12.93 2.63 8.12
N VAL A 197 -13.25 3.05 9.35
CA VAL A 197 -12.31 3.06 10.47
C VAL A 197 -12.85 2.22 11.62
N GLY A 198 -12.15 1.13 11.96
CA GLY A 198 -12.50 0.18 12.99
C GLY A 198 -12.27 0.68 14.41
N ASP A 199 -12.87 0.01 15.39
CA ASP A 199 -12.71 0.36 16.81
C ASP A 199 -11.23 0.32 17.22
N GLY A 200 -10.77 1.36 17.90
CA GLY A 200 -9.36 1.53 18.29
C GLY A 200 -8.39 1.91 17.15
N ALA A 201 -8.83 1.96 15.89
CA ALA A 201 -8.03 2.42 14.76
C ALA A 201 -8.16 3.93 14.53
N THR A 202 -7.18 4.52 13.86
CA THR A 202 -7.14 5.96 13.57
C THR A 202 -6.82 6.24 12.12
N PHE A 203 -7.62 7.09 11.48
CA PHE A 203 -7.24 7.80 10.27
C PHE A 203 -6.86 9.24 10.63
N VAL A 204 -5.67 9.69 10.25
CA VAL A 204 -5.20 11.06 10.46
C VAL A 204 -5.08 11.77 9.11
N THR A 205 -5.74 12.93 8.96
CA THR A 205 -5.75 13.64 7.68
C THR A 205 -4.36 14.15 7.28
N GLY A 206 -3.65 14.79 8.22
CA GLY A 206 -2.32 15.41 8.11
C GLY A 206 -2.17 16.54 7.08
N ALA A 207 -2.96 16.51 6.01
CA ALA A 207 -3.18 17.55 5.02
C ALA A 207 -4.67 17.55 4.62
N ASP A 208 -5.06 18.42 3.68
CA ASP A 208 -6.43 18.44 3.16
C ASP A 208 -6.77 17.13 2.44
N GLN A 209 -7.92 16.52 2.74
CA GLN A 209 -8.35 15.28 2.13
C GLN A 209 -9.74 15.44 1.53
N ASP A 210 -9.87 15.20 0.22
CA ASP A 210 -11.14 14.83 -0.38
C ASP A 210 -11.31 13.31 -0.24
N ILE A 211 -12.48 12.85 0.22
CA ILE A 211 -12.88 11.43 0.26
C ILE A 211 -14.31 11.34 -0.26
N GLN A 212 -14.63 10.31 -1.03
CA GLN A 212 -16.01 10.13 -1.52
C GLN A 212 -17.00 9.96 -0.38
N SER A 213 -16.78 8.94 0.45
CA SER A 213 -17.68 8.63 1.55
C SER A 213 -16.96 7.98 2.73
N ILE A 214 -17.57 8.08 3.90
CA ILE A 214 -17.23 7.34 5.10
C ILE A 214 -18.36 6.33 5.34
N ASP A 215 -17.98 5.08 5.59
CA ASP A 215 -18.90 4.04 6.02
C ASP A 215 -19.45 4.39 7.42
N ALA A 216 -20.77 4.49 7.52
CA ALA A 216 -21.46 4.89 8.75
C ALA A 216 -21.34 3.88 9.90
N THR A 217 -20.83 2.67 9.63
CA THR A 217 -20.50 1.67 10.64
C THR A 217 -19.11 1.85 11.24
N SER A 218 -18.35 2.87 10.80
CA SER A 218 -17.06 3.23 11.42
C SER A 218 -17.24 3.54 12.91
N SER A 219 -16.29 3.06 13.71
CA SER A 219 -16.31 3.17 15.17
C SER A 219 -15.00 3.64 15.79
N GLY A 220 -13.94 3.78 14.98
CA GLY A 220 -12.66 4.32 15.42
C GLY A 220 -12.61 5.85 15.48
N THR A 221 -11.44 6.40 15.16
CA THR A 221 -11.17 7.83 15.18
C THR A 221 -10.73 8.33 13.81
N ILE A 222 -11.32 9.43 13.36
CA ILE A 222 -10.85 10.26 12.26
C ILE A 222 -10.34 11.56 12.88
N ASP A 223 -9.03 11.71 12.95
CA ASP A 223 -8.37 12.91 13.47
C ASP A 223 -8.13 13.89 12.33
N ILE A 224 -8.95 14.96 12.30
CA ILE A 224 -8.82 16.04 11.34
C ILE A 224 -7.78 17.01 11.89
N SER A 225 -6.57 16.93 11.33
CA SER A 225 -5.41 17.70 11.79
C SER A 225 -5.69 19.21 11.75
N ASP A 226 -5.10 19.95 12.70
CA ASP A 226 -5.28 21.40 12.80
C ASP A 226 -4.95 22.11 11.48
N GLY A 227 -5.79 23.07 11.10
CA GLY A 227 -5.66 23.82 9.85
C GLY A 227 -5.96 23.04 8.57
N THR A 228 -6.37 21.76 8.65
CA THR A 228 -6.72 20.94 7.47
C THR A 228 -8.24 20.81 7.28
N VAL A 229 -8.63 20.43 6.08
CA VAL A 229 -10.02 20.13 5.70
C VAL A 229 -10.17 18.67 5.31
N LEU A 230 -11.11 17.96 5.95
CA LEU A 230 -11.66 16.72 5.43
C LEU A 230 -12.97 17.03 4.70
N ARG A 231 -13.02 16.81 3.40
CA ARG A 231 -14.21 17.05 2.58
C ARG A 231 -14.77 15.73 2.06
N LEU A 232 -16.06 15.51 2.33
CA LEU A 232 -16.82 14.38 1.81
C LEU A 232 -17.52 14.80 0.52
N THR A 233 -17.23 14.14 -0.59
CA THR A 233 -17.69 14.57 -1.93
C THR A 233 -18.92 13.80 -2.42
N GLY A 234 -19.24 12.66 -1.81
CA GLY A 234 -20.34 11.76 -2.21
C GLY A 234 -20.97 11.01 -1.03
N GLN A 235 -21.01 11.61 0.16
CA GLN A 235 -21.58 10.99 1.36
C GLN A 235 -23.09 10.84 1.24
N ASP A 236 -23.60 9.61 1.41
CA ASP A 236 -25.05 9.39 1.54
C ASP A 236 -25.60 10.10 2.79
N THR A 237 -26.38 11.16 2.57
CA THR A 237 -26.96 11.98 3.64
C THR A 237 -28.19 11.35 4.29
N SER A 238 -28.69 10.23 3.75
CA SER A 238 -29.77 9.45 4.39
C SER A 238 -29.27 8.62 5.57
N VAL A 239 -27.95 8.41 5.68
CA VAL A 239 -27.31 7.69 6.78
C VAL A 239 -26.45 8.65 7.59
N ALA A 240 -26.77 8.80 8.87
CA ALA A 240 -26.03 9.70 9.75
C ALA A 240 -24.66 9.10 10.13
N LEU A 241 -23.60 9.89 9.98
CA LEU A 241 -22.30 9.58 10.59
C LEU A 241 -22.34 9.87 12.08
N ASN A 242 -21.70 9.02 12.87
CA ASN A 242 -21.56 9.26 14.30
C ASN A 242 -20.56 10.41 14.53
N ALA A 243 -21.00 11.48 15.21
CA ALA A 243 -20.13 12.61 15.51
C ALA A 243 -18.92 12.24 16.37
N SER A 244 -18.99 11.17 17.16
CA SER A 244 -17.84 10.69 17.95
C SER A 244 -16.70 10.12 17.10
N LEU A 245 -16.94 9.88 15.82
CA LEU A 245 -15.92 9.45 14.88
C LEU A 245 -14.86 10.53 14.65
N PHE A 246 -15.23 11.81 14.78
CA PHE A 246 -14.36 12.93 14.42
C PHE A 246 -13.67 13.52 15.65
N ASN A 247 -12.36 13.70 15.55
CA ASN A 247 -11.51 14.38 16.52
C ASN A 247 -10.63 15.42 15.80
N GLY A 248 -9.87 16.18 16.58
CA GLY A 248 -8.95 17.20 16.07
C GLY A 248 -9.60 18.59 15.93
N ASP A 249 -8.78 19.56 15.56
CA ASP A 249 -9.16 20.98 15.43
C ASP A 249 -9.40 21.40 13.97
N GLY A 250 -9.25 20.47 13.02
CA GLY A 250 -9.51 20.70 11.60
C GLY A 250 -11.00 20.83 11.26
N THR A 251 -11.29 21.00 9.97
CA THR A 251 -12.65 21.24 9.48
C THR A 251 -13.20 20.03 8.72
N LEU A 252 -14.39 19.56 9.11
CA LEU A 252 -15.19 18.64 8.32
C LEU A 252 -16.13 19.41 7.39
N VAL A 253 -16.10 19.10 6.09
CA VAL A 253 -17.01 19.64 5.07
C VAL A 253 -17.76 18.49 4.42
N ASN A 254 -19.09 18.56 4.39
CA ASN A 254 -19.87 17.70 3.49
C ASN A 254 -20.23 18.49 2.24
N ALA A 255 -19.58 18.16 1.12
CA ALA A 255 -19.75 18.79 -0.19
C ALA A 255 -20.63 17.97 -1.15
N THR A 256 -21.33 16.95 -0.64
CA THR A 256 -22.26 16.14 -1.44
C THR A 256 -23.32 17.05 -2.06
N GLU A 257 -23.46 17.02 -3.39
CA GLU A 257 -24.53 17.73 -4.09
C GLU A 257 -25.90 17.18 -3.65
N GLY A 258 -26.53 17.80 -2.66
CA GLY A 258 -27.76 17.24 -2.10
C GLY A 258 -28.45 17.98 -0.95
N VAL A 259 -28.03 19.20 -0.59
CA VAL A 259 -28.86 20.05 0.30
C VAL A 259 -29.71 20.97 -0.57
N THR A 260 -30.86 20.47 -1.03
CA THR A 260 -32.00 21.33 -1.42
C THR A 260 -32.87 21.64 -0.22
#